data_AF-A0A1M6VDG4-F1
#
_entry.id   AF-A0A1M6VDG4-F1
#
_cell.length_a   1.000
_cell.length_b   1.000
_cell.length_c   1.000
_cell.angle_alpha   90.00
_cell.angle_beta   90.00
_cell.angle_gamma   90.00
#
_symmetry.space_group_name_H-M   'P 1'
#
loop_
_entity.id
_entity.type
_entity.pdbx_description
1 polymer ?
#
loop_
_entity_poly.entity_id
_entity_poly.type
_entity_poly.pdbx_seq_one_letter_code
_entity_poly.pdbx_strand_id
1 'polypeptide(L)'
;MGRCGHLIVLLSMLLAGCGGSRELIMAPPRPAALALPDTTVFPARLTLTLSANTPLPLPFQTLTVTIHLIALQRADGYRQPLVFARRTVTFTRTAAQQWTLLEAAPIPPGRYDTLWVHLSEVAVRFGPNAGGSLTAPTDTLAFPVTLELRPALSYAYHLRFDWQHSLQAKPECRWRFTPRLSLEMH
;
A
#
# COMPACT_ATOMS: atom_id res chain seq x y z
N MET A 1 62.93 38.09 -70.78
CA MET A 1 63.12 36.97 -71.75
C MET A 1 64.01 35.93 -71.10
N GLY A 2 63.63 34.65 -71.15
CA GLY A 2 64.41 33.48 -70.68
C GLY A 2 64.08 33.08 -69.23
N ARG A 3 63.24 32.05 -68.99
CA ARG A 3 63.60 30.61 -68.86
C ARG A 3 64.59 30.38 -67.71
N CYS A 4 64.50 29.39 -66.83
CA CYS A 4 63.61 28.27 -66.56
C CYS A 4 64.28 27.58 -65.35
N GLY A 5 63.53 26.81 -64.57
CA GLY A 5 64.04 25.51 -64.14
C GLY A 5 64.52 25.37 -62.70
N HIS A 6 63.80 24.48 -62.02
CA HIS A 6 64.36 23.47 -61.12
C HIS A 6 64.62 23.89 -59.67
N LEU A 7 63.55 23.87 -58.86
CA LEU A 7 63.64 23.23 -57.55
C LEU A 7 62.27 22.73 -57.02
N ILE A 8 61.48 22.07 -57.88
CA ILE A 8 60.26 21.36 -57.48
C ILE A 8 60.53 19.85 -57.61
N VAL A 9 61.40 19.25 -56.79
CA VAL A 9 61.54 17.77 -56.72
C VAL A 9 62.00 17.26 -55.34
N LEU A 10 61.93 18.04 -54.26
CA LEU A 10 62.44 17.60 -52.94
C LEU A 10 61.41 17.62 -51.80
N LEU A 11 60.12 17.68 -52.12
CA LEU A 11 59.04 17.70 -51.13
C LEU A 11 57.90 16.71 -51.41
N SER A 12 58.18 15.59 -52.08
CA SER A 12 57.15 14.60 -52.47
C SER A 12 57.34 13.21 -51.85
N MET A 13 58.33 13.00 -50.97
CA MET A 13 58.61 11.69 -50.36
C MET A 13 58.39 11.63 -48.84
N LEU A 14 57.38 12.32 -48.33
CA LEU A 14 56.93 12.21 -46.93
C LEU A 14 55.44 11.85 -46.81
N LEU A 15 54.86 11.28 -47.86
CA LEU A 15 53.48 10.78 -47.88
C LEU A 15 53.46 9.32 -48.37
N ALA A 16 54.28 8.48 -47.74
CA ALA A 16 54.11 7.03 -47.74
C ALA A 16 54.17 6.52 -46.30
N GLY A 17 53.40 7.17 -45.41
CA GLY A 17 53.02 6.58 -44.14
C GLY A 17 51.74 5.79 -44.38
N CYS A 18 51.82 4.47 -44.31
CA CYS A 18 50.70 3.55 -44.36
C CYS A 18 49.57 4.01 -43.43
N GLY A 19 48.53 4.60 -44.00
CA GLY A 19 47.23 4.76 -43.35
C GLY A 19 46.58 3.39 -43.22
N GLY A 20 47.04 2.59 -42.26
CA GLY A 20 46.34 1.40 -41.84
C GLY A 20 45.04 1.83 -41.19
N SER A 21 43.94 1.85 -41.95
CA SER A 21 42.60 1.87 -41.37
C SER A 21 42.41 0.54 -40.65
N ARG A 22 42.81 0.50 -39.39
CA ARG A 22 42.46 -0.61 -38.50
C ARG A 22 40.95 -0.54 -38.34
N GLU A 23 40.23 -1.44 -39.01
CA GLU A 23 38.84 -1.70 -38.66
C GLU A 23 38.83 -2.12 -37.18
N LEU A 24 38.40 -1.20 -36.33
CA LEU A 24 37.99 -1.52 -34.98
C LEU A 24 36.70 -2.32 -35.12
N ILE A 25 36.84 -3.64 -35.21
CA ILE A 25 35.74 -4.57 -35.01
C ILE A 25 35.33 -4.42 -33.55
N MET A 26 34.47 -3.44 -33.27
CA MET A 26 33.76 -3.36 -32.01
C MET A 26 32.81 -4.54 -31.99
N ALA A 27 33.21 -5.62 -31.32
CA ALA A 27 32.24 -6.64 -30.93
C ALA A 27 31.13 -5.93 -30.14
N PRO A 28 29.84 -6.18 -30.43
CA PRO A 28 28.77 -5.58 -29.67
C PRO A 28 29.02 -5.87 -28.18
N PRO A 29 28.81 -4.89 -27.28
CA PRO A 29 28.98 -5.12 -25.86
C PRO A 29 28.17 -6.36 -25.50
N ARG A 30 28.84 -7.40 -24.97
CA ARG A 30 28.10 -8.54 -24.44
C ARG A 30 27.11 -7.95 -23.44
N PRO A 31 25.82 -8.30 -23.52
CA PRO A 31 24.89 -7.93 -22.46
C PRO A 31 25.56 -8.30 -21.15
N ALA A 32 25.65 -7.35 -20.21
CA ALA A 32 26.04 -7.68 -18.86
C ALA A 32 25.22 -8.91 -18.47
N ALA A 33 25.88 -9.94 -17.95
CA ALA A 33 25.15 -11.11 -17.46
C ALA A 33 24.02 -10.57 -16.59
N LEU A 34 22.77 -10.87 -16.98
CA LEU A 34 21.61 -10.59 -16.15
C LEU A 34 21.95 -11.23 -14.81
N ALA A 35 22.35 -10.42 -13.83
CA ALA A 35 22.30 -10.81 -12.45
C ALA A 35 20.81 -11.06 -12.24
N LEU A 36 20.42 -12.34 -12.34
CA LEU A 36 19.09 -12.79 -11.97
C LEU A 36 18.87 -12.17 -10.59
N PRO A 37 17.93 -11.23 -10.44
CA PRO A 37 17.63 -10.72 -9.12
C PRO A 37 17.29 -11.95 -8.28
N ASP A 38 17.85 -12.05 -7.09
CA ASP A 38 17.54 -13.10 -6.12
C ASP A 38 16.02 -13.01 -5.84
N THR A 39 15.24 -13.75 -6.63
CA THR A 39 13.80 -13.46 -6.89
C THR A 39 12.89 -14.31 -6.02
N THR A 40 13.43 -15.00 -5.02
CA THR A 40 12.67 -15.93 -4.18
C THR A 40 12.24 -15.33 -2.85
N VAL A 41 12.04 -14.01 -2.77
CA VAL A 41 11.37 -13.44 -1.60
C VAL A 41 9.87 -13.72 -1.71
N PHE A 42 9.46 -14.88 -1.19
CA PHE A 42 8.05 -15.26 -1.11
C PHE A 42 7.29 -14.27 -0.21
N PRO A 43 6.13 -13.74 -0.64
CA PRO A 43 5.34 -12.87 0.20
C PRO A 43 4.84 -13.63 1.44
N ALA A 44 4.66 -12.90 2.54
CA ALA A 44 3.84 -13.37 3.65
C ALA A 44 2.37 -13.32 3.23
N ARG A 45 1.50 -14.07 3.93
CA ARG A 45 0.04 -14.01 3.72
C ARG A 45 -0.64 -13.44 4.94
N LEU A 46 -1.55 -12.50 4.73
CA LEU A 46 -2.28 -11.81 5.79
C LEU A 46 -3.78 -12.02 5.63
N THR A 47 -4.40 -12.60 6.65
CA THR A 47 -5.86 -12.60 6.82
C THR A 47 -6.20 -11.56 7.88
N LEU A 48 -7.17 -10.70 7.56
CA LEU A 48 -7.65 -9.66 8.45
C LEU A 48 -9.16 -9.79 8.58
N THR A 49 -9.63 -10.09 9.79
CA THR A 49 -11.05 -10.12 10.12
C THR A 49 -11.42 -8.87 10.91
N LEU A 50 -12.69 -8.50 10.86
CA LEU A 50 -13.26 -7.37 11.57
C LEU A 50 -14.49 -7.84 12.32
N SER A 51 -14.61 -7.46 13.58
CA SER A 51 -15.85 -7.61 14.36
C SER A 51 -16.03 -6.41 15.29
N ALA A 52 -17.02 -6.50 16.17
CA ALA A 52 -17.17 -5.58 17.28
C ALA A 52 -17.14 -6.32 18.62
N ASN A 53 -16.73 -5.61 19.66
CA ASN A 53 -16.65 -6.12 21.03
C ASN A 53 -18.01 -6.54 21.58
N THR A 54 -19.07 -5.82 21.21
CA THR A 54 -20.45 -6.09 21.63
C THR A 54 -21.43 -5.83 20.48
N PRO A 55 -22.70 -6.27 20.60
CA PRO A 55 -23.77 -5.72 19.78
C PRO A 55 -23.87 -4.20 19.94
N LEU A 56 -24.51 -3.54 18.96
CA LEU A 56 -24.69 -2.08 19.02
C LEU A 56 -25.46 -1.66 20.29
N PRO A 57 -25.01 -0.62 21.01
CA PRO A 57 -25.71 -0.14 22.20
C PRO A 57 -27.02 0.56 21.82
N LEU A 58 -27.95 0.69 22.78
CA LEU A 58 -29.10 1.58 22.61
C LEU A 58 -28.64 3.04 22.46
N PRO A 59 -29.34 3.88 21.68
CA PRO A 59 -30.56 3.61 20.91
C PRO A 59 -30.31 3.11 19.47
N PHE A 60 -29.11 2.64 19.14
CA PHE A 60 -28.72 2.28 17.79
C PHE A 60 -29.26 0.92 17.37
N GLN A 61 -29.86 0.83 16.18
CA GLN A 61 -30.35 -0.42 15.59
C GLN A 61 -29.36 -0.99 14.58
N THR A 62 -28.87 -0.13 13.69
CA THR A 62 -27.88 -0.50 12.68
C THR A 62 -26.87 0.61 12.49
N LEU A 63 -25.62 0.24 12.25
CA LEU A 63 -24.53 1.14 11.85
C LEU A 63 -23.90 0.57 10.59
N THR A 64 -23.95 1.35 9.51
CA THR A 64 -23.32 0.99 8.23
C THR A 64 -22.04 1.80 8.09
N VAL A 65 -20.95 1.13 7.71
CA VAL A 65 -19.63 1.73 7.51
C VAL A 65 -19.08 1.24 6.18
N THR A 66 -18.62 2.16 5.34
CA THR A 66 -17.92 1.82 4.10
C THR A 66 -16.41 1.92 4.32
N ILE A 67 -15.69 0.84 4.07
CA ILE A 67 -14.22 0.75 4.11
C ILE A 67 -13.71 0.88 2.68
N HIS A 68 -12.78 1.79 2.43
CA HIS A 68 -12.25 2.06 1.09
C HIS A 68 -10.87 1.48 0.85
N LEU A 69 -9.98 1.63 1.82
CA LEU A 69 -8.56 1.32 1.65
C LEU A 69 -7.99 0.84 2.97
N ILE A 70 -7.09 -0.14 2.86
CA ILE A 70 -6.27 -0.61 3.96
C ILE A 70 -4.81 -0.45 3.53
N ALA A 71 -3.97 0.09 4.40
CA ALA A 71 -2.53 0.20 4.17
C ALA A 71 -1.76 -0.19 5.43
N LEU A 72 -0.55 -0.71 5.25
CA LEU A 72 0.39 -0.94 6.34
C LEU A 72 1.56 0.02 6.22
N GLN A 73 1.92 0.66 7.32
CA GLN A 73 3.11 1.50 7.37
C GLN A 73 4.29 0.69 7.90
N ARG A 74 5.37 0.68 7.13
CA ARG A 74 6.65 0.10 7.51
C ARG A 74 7.41 1.04 8.46
N ALA A 75 8.44 0.52 9.13
CA ALA A 75 9.30 1.30 10.01
C ALA A 75 10.02 2.46 9.29
N ASP A 76 10.25 2.35 7.99
CA ASP A 76 10.83 3.41 7.13
C ASP A 76 9.83 4.55 6.80
N GLY A 77 8.59 4.47 7.31
CA GLY A 77 7.53 5.45 7.08
C GLY A 77 6.72 5.23 5.80
N TYR A 78 7.12 4.28 4.95
CA TYR A 78 6.41 3.99 3.71
C TYR A 78 5.06 3.34 4.00
N ARG A 79 3.99 3.94 3.45
CA ARG A 79 2.63 3.41 3.51
C ARG A 79 2.40 2.49 2.32
N GLN A 80 2.41 1.19 2.58
CA GLN A 80 2.11 0.16 1.59
C GLN A 80 0.59 -0.05 1.51
N PRO A 81 -0.08 0.41 0.43
CA PRO A 81 -1.48 0.08 0.22
C PRO A 81 -1.65 -1.42 -0.04
N LEU A 82 -2.71 -1.99 0.52
CA LEU A 82 -3.08 -3.38 0.30
C LEU A 82 -4.14 -3.46 -0.79
N VAL A 83 -4.10 -4.54 -1.59
CA VAL A 83 -5.15 -4.82 -2.56
C VAL A 83 -6.44 -5.09 -1.79
N PHE A 84 -7.34 -4.11 -1.78
CA PHE A 84 -8.58 -4.15 -1.02
C PHE A 84 -9.70 -3.57 -1.88
N ALA A 85 -10.73 -4.38 -2.13
CA ALA A 85 -11.96 -3.89 -2.73
C ALA A 85 -12.77 -3.16 -1.67
N ARG A 86 -13.33 -1.99 -2.02
CA ARG A 86 -14.27 -1.26 -1.16
C ARG A 86 -15.34 -2.23 -0.62
N ARG A 87 -15.59 -2.18 0.68
CA ARG A 87 -16.61 -3.02 1.35
C ARG A 87 -17.46 -2.20 2.28
N THR A 88 -18.76 -2.44 2.22
CA THR A 88 -19.71 -1.89 3.20
C THR A 88 -20.05 -2.98 4.20
N VAL A 89 -19.84 -2.68 5.48
CA VAL A 89 -20.15 -3.56 6.61
C VAL A 89 -21.30 -2.95 7.40
N THR A 90 -22.23 -3.80 7.83
CA THR A 90 -23.43 -3.36 8.56
C THR A 90 -23.52 -4.08 9.89
N PHE A 91 -23.26 -3.34 10.95
CA PHE A 91 -23.43 -3.81 12.32
C PHE A 91 -24.88 -3.66 12.74
N THR A 92 -25.36 -4.60 13.55
CA THR A 92 -26.73 -4.64 14.06
C THR A 92 -26.74 -4.81 15.57
N ARG A 93 -27.83 -4.41 16.20
CA ARG A 93 -28.04 -4.58 17.64
C ARG A 93 -28.29 -6.04 18.06
N THR A 94 -28.77 -6.88 17.15
CA THR A 94 -29.33 -8.20 17.50
C THR A 94 -28.33 -9.35 17.39
N ALA A 95 -27.19 -9.15 16.75
CA ALA A 95 -26.20 -10.19 16.55
C ALA A 95 -24.77 -9.64 16.61
N ALA A 96 -23.87 -10.41 17.21
CA ALA A 96 -22.45 -10.25 16.97
C ALA A 96 -22.17 -10.65 15.52
N GLN A 97 -21.38 -9.83 14.83
CA GLN A 97 -21.10 -10.01 13.41
C GLN A 97 -19.60 -9.89 13.16
N GLN A 98 -19.13 -10.66 12.19
CA GLN A 98 -17.73 -10.70 11.77
C GLN A 98 -17.64 -10.66 10.25
N TRP A 99 -16.64 -9.96 9.73
CA TRP A 99 -16.37 -9.81 8.32
C TRP A 99 -14.90 -10.08 8.04
N THR A 100 -14.61 -10.89 7.03
CA THR A 100 -13.25 -10.98 6.48
C THR A 100 -13.01 -9.75 5.61
N LEU A 101 -11.99 -8.96 5.93
CA LEU A 101 -11.58 -7.79 5.14
C LEU A 101 -10.52 -8.16 4.11
N LEU A 102 -9.53 -8.95 4.53
CA LEU A 102 -8.47 -9.49 3.69
C LEU A 102 -8.42 -11.00 3.89
N GLU A 103 -8.33 -11.74 2.80
CA GLU A 103 -8.25 -13.20 2.82
C GLU A 103 -6.92 -13.62 2.21
N ALA A 104 -6.00 -14.11 3.05
CA ALA A 104 -4.68 -14.59 2.66
C ALA A 104 -3.92 -13.67 1.69
N ALA A 105 -4.05 -12.35 1.88
CA ALA A 105 -3.51 -11.34 0.98
C ALA A 105 -1.97 -11.37 0.99
N PRO A 106 -1.30 -11.33 -0.17
CA PRO A 106 0.15 -11.35 -0.24
C PRO A 106 0.73 -10.00 0.21
N ILE A 107 1.60 -10.01 1.22
CA ILE A 107 2.24 -8.82 1.77
C ILE A 107 3.77 -8.99 1.71
N PRO A 108 4.54 -7.95 1.33
CA PRO A 108 5.99 -8.00 1.43
C PRO A 108 6.43 -8.32 2.88
N PRO A 109 7.39 -9.22 3.08
CA PRO A 109 7.89 -9.53 4.41
C PRO A 109 8.60 -8.30 5.02
N GLY A 110 8.56 -8.20 6.35
CA GLY A 110 9.15 -7.11 7.11
C GLY A 110 8.32 -6.69 8.31
N ARG A 111 8.77 -5.61 8.96
CA ARG A 111 8.12 -5.03 10.13
C ARG A 111 7.19 -3.89 9.75
N TYR A 112 5.99 -3.91 10.32
CA TYR A 112 4.96 -2.89 10.16
C TYR A 112 4.46 -2.44 11.53
N ASP A 113 4.38 -1.13 11.72
CA ASP A 113 4.07 -0.53 13.03
C ASP A 113 2.74 0.23 13.02
N THR A 114 2.12 0.46 11.87
CA THR A 114 0.81 1.13 11.79
C THR A 114 -0.08 0.51 10.72
N LEU A 115 -1.33 0.23 11.10
CA LEU A 115 -2.40 -0.13 10.18
C LEU A 115 -3.24 1.12 9.90
N TRP A 116 -3.35 1.47 8.63
CA TRP A 116 -4.16 2.56 8.14
C TRP A 116 -5.45 2.04 7.53
N VAL A 117 -6.60 2.56 7.95
CA VAL A 117 -7.91 2.19 7.43
C VAL A 117 -8.68 3.45 7.06
N HIS A 118 -9.11 3.56 5.81
CA HIS A 118 -9.93 4.66 5.35
C HIS A 118 -11.42 4.28 5.38
N LEU A 119 -12.21 5.04 6.15
CA LEU A 119 -13.65 4.88 6.28
C LEU A 119 -14.43 6.04 5.67
N SER A 120 -15.61 5.74 5.13
CA SER A 120 -16.57 6.71 4.63
C SER A 120 -18.01 6.25 4.89
N GLU A 121 -18.96 7.12 4.54
CA GLU A 121 -20.40 6.82 4.51
C GLU A 121 -20.89 6.14 5.80
N VAL A 122 -20.47 6.67 6.96
CA VAL A 122 -20.90 6.12 8.24
C VAL A 122 -22.31 6.61 8.51
N ALA A 123 -23.27 5.70 8.42
CA ALA A 123 -24.67 6.00 8.59
C ALA A 123 -25.27 5.17 9.70
N VAL A 124 -26.16 5.77 10.47
CA VAL A 124 -26.80 5.11 11.60
C VAL A 124 -28.32 5.12 11.47
N ARG A 125 -28.95 4.08 12.01
CA ARG A 125 -30.40 4.04 12.21
C ARG A 125 -30.71 3.80 13.68
N PHE A 126 -31.65 4.57 14.20
CA PHE A 126 -32.21 4.45 15.55
C PHE A 126 -33.57 3.72 15.54
N GLY A 127 -34.27 3.73 14.39
CA GLY A 127 -35.55 3.08 14.19
C GLY A 127 -35.90 2.99 12.69
N PRO A 128 -37.12 2.56 12.34
CA PRO A 128 -37.53 2.41 10.94
C PRO A 128 -37.36 3.71 10.13
N ASN A 129 -37.69 4.85 10.74
CA ASN A 129 -37.75 6.16 10.10
C ASN A 129 -36.78 7.19 10.72
N ALA A 130 -35.85 6.77 11.58
CA ALA A 130 -34.94 7.66 12.29
C ALA A 130 -33.48 7.22 12.07
N GLY A 131 -32.64 8.16 11.64
CA GLY A 131 -31.24 7.89 11.29
C GLY A 131 -30.60 9.04 10.53
N GLY A 132 -29.35 8.86 10.13
CA GLY A 132 -28.60 9.85 9.35
C GLY A 132 -27.12 9.53 9.27
N SER A 133 -26.39 10.33 8.51
CA SER A 133 -24.92 10.26 8.46
C SER A 133 -24.33 10.71 9.79
N LEU A 134 -23.40 9.94 10.32
CA LEU A 134 -22.55 10.30 11.46
C LEU A 134 -21.17 10.82 11.03
N THR A 135 -20.89 10.80 9.72
CA THR A 135 -19.60 11.21 9.14
C THR A 135 -19.54 12.69 8.76
N ALA A 136 -18.40 13.31 9.10
CA ALA A 136 -17.77 14.38 8.32
C ALA A 136 -16.97 13.74 7.15
N PRO A 137 -16.51 14.47 6.11
CA PRO A 137 -15.90 13.83 4.93
C PRO A 137 -14.62 13.08 5.33
N THR A 138 -14.63 11.76 5.10
CA THR A 138 -13.48 10.84 5.14
C THR A 138 -12.68 10.82 6.45
N ASP A 139 -12.87 9.77 7.26
CA ASP A 139 -12.01 9.50 8.41
C ASP A 139 -10.97 8.45 8.01
N THR A 140 -9.71 8.86 7.99
CA THR A 140 -8.58 7.95 7.87
C THR A 140 -8.04 7.65 9.26
N LEU A 141 -7.99 6.37 9.61
CA LEU A 141 -7.61 5.90 10.93
C LEU A 141 -6.21 5.29 10.88
N ALA A 142 -5.42 5.63 11.88
CA ALA A 142 -4.10 5.06 12.11
C ALA A 142 -4.13 4.27 13.42
N PHE A 143 -3.89 2.97 13.33
CA PHE A 143 -3.82 2.10 14.49
C PHE A 143 -2.37 1.66 14.70
N PRO A 144 -1.77 1.92 15.87
CA PRO A 144 -0.48 1.34 16.19
C PRO A 144 -0.64 -0.19 16.22
N VAL A 145 0.23 -0.87 15.51
CA VAL A 145 0.30 -2.34 15.45
C VAL A 145 1.76 -2.76 15.60
N THR A 146 2.01 -4.04 15.80
CA THR A 146 3.37 -4.59 15.71
C THR A 146 3.27 -5.89 14.96
N LEU A 147 3.52 -5.82 13.64
CA LEU A 147 3.46 -6.98 12.75
C LEU A 147 4.86 -7.25 12.23
N GLU A 148 5.37 -8.44 12.51
CA GLU A 148 6.60 -8.95 11.91
C GLU A 148 6.26 -10.10 10.96
N LEU A 149 6.22 -9.78 9.66
CA LEU A 149 5.80 -10.73 8.63
C LEU A 149 7.01 -11.41 8.02
N ARG A 150 7.16 -12.71 8.28
CA ARG A 150 8.23 -13.55 7.69
C ARG A 150 7.81 -14.14 6.33
N PRO A 151 8.76 -14.37 5.40
CA PRO A 151 8.47 -14.94 4.08
C PRO A 151 7.73 -16.27 4.16
N ALA A 152 6.82 -16.51 3.22
CA ALA A 152 6.03 -17.75 3.07
C ALA A 152 5.18 -18.18 4.28
N LEU A 153 5.10 -17.38 5.35
CA LEU A 153 4.23 -17.64 6.50
C LEU A 153 2.88 -16.95 6.35
N SER A 154 1.86 -17.54 6.98
CA SER A 154 0.50 -17.00 7.06
C SER A 154 0.23 -16.45 8.45
N TYR A 155 -0.38 -15.27 8.50
CA TYR A 155 -0.76 -14.59 9.73
C TYR A 155 -2.25 -14.23 9.68
N ALA A 156 -2.94 -14.45 10.80
CA ALA A 156 -4.33 -14.07 10.97
C ALA A 156 -4.44 -13.05 12.11
N TYR A 157 -5.01 -11.89 11.80
CA TYR A 157 -5.28 -10.86 12.78
C TYR A 157 -6.75 -10.48 12.78
N HIS A 158 -7.20 -10.06 13.94
CA HIS A 158 -8.58 -9.68 14.17
C HIS A 158 -8.65 -8.23 14.64
N LEU A 159 -9.40 -7.43 13.91
CA LEU A 159 -9.75 -6.07 14.28
C LEU A 159 -11.07 -6.08 15.03
N ARG A 160 -11.09 -5.44 16.20
CA ARG A 160 -12.28 -5.35 17.02
C ARG A 160 -12.68 -3.90 17.26
N PHE A 161 -13.86 -3.52 16.79
CA PHE A 161 -14.49 -2.23 17.07
C PHE A 161 -14.93 -2.14 18.52
N ASP A 162 -14.67 -1.00 19.15
CA ASP A 162 -15.17 -0.67 20.46
C ASP A 162 -16.29 0.36 20.38
N TRP A 163 -17.55 -0.08 20.49
CA TRP A 163 -18.69 0.80 20.33
C TRP A 163 -18.82 1.87 21.39
N GLN A 164 -18.56 1.50 22.65
CA GLN A 164 -18.75 2.40 23.79
C GLN A 164 -17.88 3.65 23.64
N HIS A 165 -16.67 3.49 23.10
CA HIS A 165 -15.74 4.59 22.89
C HIS A 165 -15.84 5.21 21.48
N SER A 166 -16.43 4.48 20.51
CA SER A 166 -16.59 4.97 19.14
C SER A 166 -17.82 5.84 18.92
N LEU A 167 -18.87 5.67 19.73
CA LEU A 167 -20.12 6.41 19.62
C LEU A 167 -20.23 7.41 20.77
N GLN A 168 -20.06 8.69 20.45
CA GLN A 168 -20.00 9.75 21.46
C GLN A 168 -21.25 10.64 21.36
N ALA A 169 -21.96 10.80 22.47
CA ALA A 169 -23.04 11.77 22.57
C ALA A 169 -22.46 13.18 22.71
N LYS A 170 -22.87 14.11 21.84
CA LYS A 170 -22.59 15.54 22.01
C LYS A 170 -23.72 16.21 22.81
N PRO A 171 -23.45 17.35 23.47
CA PRO A 171 -24.44 18.07 24.29
C PRO A 171 -25.73 18.44 23.55
N GLU A 172 -25.69 18.58 22.22
CA GLU A 172 -26.83 18.95 21.37
C GLU A 172 -27.69 17.76 20.92
N CYS A 173 -27.68 16.63 21.65
CA CYS A 173 -28.31 15.37 21.23
C CYS A 173 -27.82 14.83 19.88
N ARG A 174 -26.67 15.30 19.41
CA ARG A 174 -26.02 14.85 18.17
C ARG A 174 -25.04 13.74 18.50
N TRP A 175 -25.08 12.66 17.73
CA TRP A 175 -24.09 11.59 17.85
C TRP A 175 -22.89 11.88 16.95
N ARG A 176 -21.68 11.62 17.46
CA ARG A 176 -20.45 11.63 16.70
C ARG A 176 -19.88 10.22 16.66
N PHE A 177 -19.44 9.81 15.47
CA PHE A 177 -18.63 8.60 15.32
C PHE A 177 -17.15 8.97 15.37
N THR A 178 -16.38 8.28 16.20
CA THR A 178 -14.91 8.41 16.31
C THR A 178 -14.33 7.01 16.49
N PRO A 179 -14.16 6.27 15.39
CA PRO A 179 -13.91 4.84 15.42
C PRO A 179 -12.65 4.48 16.23
N ARG A 180 -12.83 3.56 17.17
CA ARG A 180 -11.79 2.94 17.98
C ARG A 180 -11.72 1.46 17.62
N LEU A 181 -10.54 1.03 17.17
CA LEU A 181 -10.23 -0.36 16.86
C LEU A 181 -9.08 -0.83 17.74
N SER A 182 -9.10 -2.11 18.07
CA SER A 182 -7.99 -2.85 18.67
C SER A 182 -7.60 -3.99 17.75
N LEU A 183 -6.32 -4.33 17.71
CA LEU A 183 -5.79 -5.48 16.96
C LEU A 183 -5.51 -6.61 17.95
N GLU A 184 -6.06 -7.78 17.66
CA GLU A 184 -5.81 -9.02 18.38
C GLU A 184 -5.12 -10.01 17.43
N MET A 185 -4.10 -10.70 17.94
CA MET A 185 -3.41 -11.77 17.22
C MET A 185 -4.04 -13.11 17.61
N HIS A 186 -4.31 -13.95 16.62
CA HIS A 186 -4.82 -15.31 16.82
C HIS A 186 -3.70 -16.35 16.76
#